data_AF-A0A3D2K0C2-F1
#
_entry.id   AF-A0A3D2K0C2-F1
#
_cell.length_a   1.000
_cell.length_b   1.000
_cell.length_c   1.000
_cell.angle_alpha   90.00
_cell.angle_beta   90.00
_cell.angle_gamma   90.00
#
_symmetry.space_group_name_H-M   'P 1'
#
loop_
_entity.id
_entity.type
_entity.pdbx_description
1 polymer ?
#
loop_
_entity_poly.entity_id
_entity_poly.type
_entity_poly.pdbx_seq_one_letter_code
_entity_poly.pdbx_strand_id
1 'polypeptide(L)'
;MFHSLTILFSIRKLAICIATICASTTFSSSTANAADATPELFAKFLTKDKAVPGDVGAIVPPEAINKYITKVQDAAKADPAWHKDYAKTAKPGVPLPWHEKLGLTKEEYADYLKQWDKREFKTVQQVLIRLEEPNPNEWMIRVSGVGMPVSLLRYDPKKDTFKSPNGELGRIEDINAEQQSILGEWTGHEWRYEKKTEFISTKENIALGKYKDGKHCLLIYRLQESTSGLKLADKSLVIRFTPPKKK
;
A
#
# COMPACT_ATOMS: atom_id res chain seq x y z
N MET A 1 -4.20 -46.67 -31.92
CA MET A 1 -4.81 -47.08 -33.19
C MET A 1 -5.03 -45.81 -34.00
N PHE A 2 -4.01 -45.32 -34.71
CA PHE A 2 -3.76 -45.59 -36.13
C PHE A 2 -5.02 -45.57 -36.98
N HIS A 3 -5.18 -44.55 -37.82
CA HIS A 3 -5.62 -44.68 -39.20
C HIS A 3 -4.85 -43.64 -40.03
N SER A 4 -3.89 -44.14 -40.81
CA SER A 4 -3.30 -43.47 -41.97
C SER A 4 -4.35 -43.26 -43.06
N LEU A 5 -4.21 -42.20 -43.85
CA LEU A 5 -4.30 -42.36 -45.30
C LEU A 5 -3.42 -41.33 -46.02
N THR A 6 -2.49 -41.89 -46.77
CA THR A 6 -1.54 -41.26 -47.69
C THR A 6 -2.18 -41.17 -49.09
N ILE A 7 -1.53 -40.41 -50.00
CA ILE A 7 -1.49 -40.50 -51.49
C ILE A 7 -2.13 -39.27 -52.16
N LEU A 8 -1.64 -38.66 -53.26
CA LEU A 8 -0.35 -38.43 -53.94
C LEU A 8 -0.72 -37.65 -55.24
N PHE A 9 0.28 -37.15 -55.98
CA PHE A 9 0.25 -36.51 -57.33
C PHE A 9 -0.04 -34.99 -57.33
N SER A 10 0.71 -34.14 -58.02
CA SER A 10 1.31 -34.29 -59.35
C SER A 10 2.53 -33.38 -59.58
N ILE A 11 3.45 -33.88 -60.41
CA ILE A 11 4.70 -33.28 -60.88
C ILE A 11 4.44 -32.55 -62.20
N ARG A 12 5.07 -31.37 -62.43
CA ARG A 12 5.86 -31.07 -63.66
C ARG A 12 6.42 -29.62 -63.70
N LYS A 13 7.77 -29.57 -63.81
CA LYS A 13 8.60 -28.74 -64.72
C LYS A 13 8.60 -27.22 -64.51
N LEU A 14 9.67 -26.44 -64.68
CA LEU A 14 11.08 -26.59 -65.06
C LEU A 14 11.67 -25.17 -65.00
N ALA A 15 12.87 -24.96 -64.47
CA ALA A 15 13.92 -24.07 -65.01
C ALA A 15 14.97 -23.71 -63.94
N ILE A 16 16.21 -23.99 -64.30
CA ILE A 16 17.45 -23.74 -63.57
C ILE A 16 17.92 -22.33 -63.90
N CYS A 17 18.41 -21.57 -62.91
CA CYS A 17 19.52 -20.64 -63.11
C CYS A 17 20.24 -20.34 -61.78
N ILE A 18 21.54 -20.12 -61.91
CA ILE A 18 22.61 -20.40 -60.96
C ILE A 18 22.97 -19.19 -60.07
N ALA A 19 23.33 -19.52 -58.82
CA ALA A 19 24.21 -18.83 -57.86
C ALA A 19 23.92 -17.39 -57.44
N THR A 20 23.68 -17.20 -56.14
CA THR A 20 24.56 -16.40 -55.27
C THR A 20 24.45 -16.92 -53.82
N ILE A 21 25.59 -17.25 -53.21
CA ILE A 21 25.72 -17.56 -51.78
C ILE A 21 25.64 -16.24 -51.02
N CYS A 22 24.64 -16.06 -50.15
CA CYS A 22 24.68 -15.11 -49.05
C CYS A 22 24.11 -15.76 -47.79
N ALA A 23 24.84 -15.55 -46.70
CA ALA A 23 24.66 -16.19 -45.41
C ALA A 23 23.32 -15.84 -44.74
N SER A 24 22.82 -16.85 -44.01
CA SER A 24 21.93 -16.81 -42.84
C SER A 24 21.51 -15.45 -42.28
N THR A 25 20.21 -15.26 -42.11
CA THR A 25 19.61 -14.75 -40.85
C THR A 25 18.12 -15.05 -40.88
N THR A 26 17.72 -16.16 -40.28
CA THR A 26 16.32 -16.41 -39.93
C THR A 26 15.95 -15.38 -38.87
N PHE A 27 15.17 -14.37 -39.25
CA PHE A 27 14.56 -13.43 -38.33
C PHE A 27 13.47 -14.19 -37.56
N SER A 28 13.87 -14.84 -36.47
CA SER A 28 12.94 -15.22 -35.41
C SER A 28 12.44 -13.92 -34.79
N SER A 29 11.30 -13.42 -35.27
CA SER A 29 10.54 -12.40 -34.57
C SER A 29 10.06 -13.00 -33.25
N SER A 30 10.88 -12.86 -32.21
CA SER A 30 10.49 -13.04 -30.83
C SER A 30 9.39 -12.01 -30.55
N THR A 31 8.15 -12.47 -30.53
CA THR A 31 7.10 -11.78 -29.78
C THR A 31 7.55 -11.79 -28.33
N ALA A 32 8.14 -10.68 -27.89
CA ALA A 32 8.32 -10.42 -26.48
C ALA A 32 6.93 -10.46 -25.85
N ASN A 33 6.64 -11.52 -25.09
CA ASN A 33 5.44 -11.59 -24.28
C ASN A 33 5.41 -10.35 -23.39
N ALA A 34 4.42 -9.48 -23.60
CA ALA A 34 4.13 -8.34 -22.74
C ALA A 34 3.47 -8.81 -21.42
N ALA A 35 4.07 -9.80 -20.76
CA ALA A 35 3.53 -10.45 -19.56
C ALA A 35 4.55 -10.59 -18.41
N ASP A 36 5.71 -9.92 -18.47
CA ASP A 36 6.78 -10.04 -17.46
C ASP A 36 7.18 -8.71 -16.79
N ALA A 37 6.54 -7.60 -17.13
CA ALA A 37 6.88 -6.31 -16.53
C ALA A 37 6.17 -6.13 -15.18
N THR A 38 6.95 -5.89 -14.12
CA THR A 38 6.41 -5.45 -12.82
C THR A 38 5.58 -4.18 -13.03
N PRO A 39 4.33 -4.10 -12.51
CA PRO A 39 3.51 -2.91 -12.62
C PRO A 39 4.27 -1.67 -12.15
N GLU A 40 4.13 -0.56 -12.89
CA GLU A 40 4.80 0.71 -12.55
C GLU A 40 4.52 1.15 -11.11
N LEU A 41 3.31 0.83 -10.63
CA LEU A 41 2.92 1.00 -9.23
C LEU A 41 3.95 0.39 -8.29
N PHE A 42 4.27 -0.90 -8.45
CA PHE A 42 5.16 -1.60 -7.53
C PHE A 42 6.64 -1.41 -7.84
N ALA A 43 7.01 -1.19 -9.10
CA ALA A 43 8.41 -1.07 -9.53
C ALA A 43 9.17 0.04 -8.76
N LYS A 44 8.44 1.05 -8.28
CA LYS A 44 8.98 2.14 -7.46
C LYS A 44 9.35 1.69 -6.04
N PHE A 45 8.72 0.65 -5.50
CA PHE A 45 8.81 0.26 -4.09
C PHE A 45 9.44 -1.11 -3.87
N LEU A 46 9.27 -2.06 -4.79
CA LEU A 46 9.73 -3.44 -4.65
C LEU A 46 10.24 -3.96 -5.99
N THR A 47 11.17 -4.92 -5.92
CA THR A 47 11.59 -5.71 -7.09
C THR A 47 10.95 -7.10 -6.98
N LYS A 48 10.32 -7.57 -8.08
CA LYS A 48 9.70 -8.91 -8.14
C LYS A 48 10.67 -9.98 -7.62
N ASP A 49 10.14 -10.86 -6.77
CA ASP A 49 10.80 -12.02 -6.14
C ASP A 49 12.01 -11.71 -5.24
N LYS A 50 12.36 -10.44 -5.01
CA LYS A 50 13.40 -10.05 -4.05
C LYS A 50 12.79 -9.71 -2.70
N ALA A 51 13.17 -10.47 -1.69
CA ALA A 51 12.82 -10.16 -0.31
C ALA A 51 13.63 -8.96 0.20
N VAL A 52 12.98 -8.05 0.92
CA VAL A 52 13.61 -6.94 1.63
C VAL A 52 13.20 -6.95 3.11
N PRO A 53 14.09 -6.57 4.03
CA PRO A 53 13.72 -6.38 5.42
C PRO A 53 12.77 -5.20 5.57
N GLY A 54 11.80 -5.34 6.47
CA GLY A 54 10.89 -4.28 6.89
C GLY A 54 10.74 -4.25 8.41
N ASP A 55 10.46 -3.07 8.93
CA ASP A 55 10.18 -2.80 10.34
C ASP A 55 8.69 -2.55 10.49
N VAL A 56 7.98 -3.44 11.17
CA VAL A 56 6.66 -3.12 11.75
C VAL A 56 6.92 -2.22 12.95
N GLY A 57 6.30 -1.05 12.98
CA GLY A 57 6.54 -0.12 14.07
C GLY A 57 5.33 0.71 14.46
N ALA A 58 5.52 1.41 15.57
CA ALA A 58 4.57 2.34 16.13
C ALA A 58 5.21 3.72 16.25
N ILE A 59 4.39 4.76 16.11
CA ILE A 59 4.84 6.11 16.43
C ILE A 59 4.69 6.33 17.92
N VAL A 60 5.80 6.54 18.60
CA VAL A 60 5.86 6.77 20.03
C VAL A 60 6.08 8.27 20.27
N PRO A 61 5.12 8.97 20.87
CA PRO A 61 5.32 10.35 21.28
C PRO A 61 6.20 10.45 22.54
N PRO A 62 6.88 11.59 22.74
CA PRO A 62 7.61 11.84 23.98
C PRO A 62 6.64 11.95 25.16
N GLU A 63 7.03 11.45 26.34
CA GLU A 63 6.16 11.46 27.53
C GLU A 63 5.66 12.86 27.91
N ALA A 64 6.48 13.89 27.66
CA ALA A 64 6.14 15.28 27.93
C ALA A 64 4.89 15.78 27.16
N ILE A 65 4.47 15.10 26.09
CA ILE A 65 3.24 15.45 25.37
C ILE A 65 1.99 15.11 26.18
N ASN A 66 2.07 14.12 27.08
CA ASN A 66 0.90 13.53 27.73
C ASN A 66 0.11 14.56 28.51
N LYS A 67 0.78 15.52 29.17
CA LYS A 67 0.09 16.61 29.89
C LYS A 67 -0.85 17.42 28.99
N TYR A 68 -0.48 17.62 27.73
CA TYR A 68 -1.31 18.35 26.76
C TYR A 68 -2.43 17.46 26.22
N ILE A 69 -2.13 16.20 25.93
CA ILE A 69 -3.14 15.22 25.49
C ILE A 69 -4.24 15.08 26.55
N THR A 70 -3.89 14.96 27.83
CA THR A 70 -4.86 14.88 28.93
C THR A 70 -5.76 16.10 28.98
N LYS A 71 -5.20 17.32 28.88
CA LYS A 71 -6.00 18.56 28.84
C LYS A 71 -7.00 18.58 27.68
N VAL A 72 -6.56 18.21 26.47
CA VAL A 72 -7.44 18.14 25.30
C VAL A 72 -8.52 17.07 25.49
N GLN A 73 -8.17 15.91 26.05
CA GLN A 73 -9.13 14.85 26.36
C GLN A 73 -10.18 15.29 27.39
N ASP A 74 -9.77 16.00 28.43
CA ASP A 74 -10.69 16.47 29.47
C ASP A 74 -11.60 17.58 28.94
N ALA A 75 -11.08 18.49 28.11
CA ALA A 75 -11.90 19.47 27.41
C ALA A 75 -12.90 18.80 26.44
N ALA A 76 -12.47 17.76 25.72
CA ALA A 76 -13.34 16.97 24.84
C ALA A 76 -14.45 16.24 25.59
N LYS A 77 -14.19 15.75 26.81
CA LYS A 77 -15.21 15.14 27.69
C LYS A 77 -16.20 16.18 28.22
N ALA A 78 -15.74 17.40 28.47
CA ALA A 78 -16.57 18.49 28.98
C ALA A 78 -17.56 19.03 27.92
N ASP A 79 -17.15 19.09 26.64
CA ASP A 79 -18.01 19.51 25.52
C ASP A 79 -17.90 18.53 24.32
N PRO A 80 -18.49 17.32 24.43
CA PRO A 80 -18.32 16.26 23.44
C PRO A 80 -18.99 16.60 22.10
N ALA A 81 -20.09 17.36 22.13
CA ALA A 81 -20.80 17.77 20.92
C ALA A 81 -19.95 18.75 20.10
N TRP A 82 -19.38 19.77 20.75
CA TRP A 82 -18.47 20.71 20.09
C TRP A 82 -17.22 20.00 19.59
N HIS A 83 -16.58 19.15 20.40
CA HIS A 83 -15.36 18.47 19.98
C HIS A 83 -15.61 17.54 18.78
N LYS A 84 -16.74 16.83 18.75
CA LYS A 84 -17.13 15.99 17.61
C LYS A 84 -17.30 16.80 16.33
N ASP A 85 -17.87 18.00 16.43
CA ASP A 85 -18.06 18.85 15.26
C ASP A 85 -16.74 19.48 14.80
N TYR A 86 -15.97 20.03 15.74
CA TYR A 86 -14.66 20.63 15.47
C TYR A 86 -13.67 19.61 14.90
N ALA A 87 -13.70 18.35 15.35
CA ALA A 87 -12.86 17.30 14.81
C ALA A 87 -13.11 17.00 13.31
N LYS A 88 -14.24 17.43 12.73
CA LYS A 88 -14.48 17.30 11.29
C LYS A 88 -13.60 18.22 10.45
N THR A 89 -13.04 19.28 11.03
CA THR A 89 -12.07 20.15 10.35
C THR A 89 -10.66 19.58 10.34
N ALA A 90 -10.44 18.45 11.02
CA ALA A 90 -9.14 17.82 11.13
C ALA A 90 -8.70 17.22 9.80
N LYS A 91 -7.45 17.50 9.41
CA LYS A 91 -6.76 16.65 8.44
C LYS A 91 -6.37 15.34 9.12
N PRO A 92 -6.59 14.16 8.48
CA PRO A 92 -6.24 12.88 9.08
C PRO A 92 -4.78 12.83 9.54
N GLY A 93 -4.57 12.47 10.81
CA GLY A 93 -3.24 12.32 11.39
C GLY A 93 -2.49 13.63 11.65
N VAL A 94 -3.10 14.80 11.47
CA VAL A 94 -2.53 16.11 11.84
C VAL A 94 -3.23 16.61 13.11
N PRO A 95 -2.55 17.31 14.02
CA PRO A 95 -3.20 17.94 15.17
C PRO A 95 -4.34 18.86 14.77
N LEU A 96 -5.38 18.92 15.61
CA LEU A 96 -6.44 19.89 15.45
C LEU A 96 -5.88 21.31 15.53
N PRO A 97 -6.27 22.23 14.64
CA PRO A 97 -5.90 23.64 14.78
C PRO A 97 -6.28 24.18 16.15
N TRP A 98 -5.48 25.12 16.67
CA TRP A 98 -5.73 25.67 18.00
C TRP A 98 -7.12 26.30 18.11
N HIS A 99 -7.78 26.03 19.24
CA HIS A 99 -9.02 26.67 19.65
C HIS A 99 -9.07 26.72 21.19
N GLU A 100 -9.67 27.76 21.77
CA GLU A 100 -9.76 27.94 23.23
C GLU A 100 -10.43 26.75 23.94
N LYS A 101 -11.44 26.17 23.31
CA LYS A 101 -12.16 24.98 23.79
C LYS A 101 -11.37 23.67 23.73
N LEU A 102 -10.12 23.67 23.24
CA LEU A 102 -9.20 22.53 23.40
C LEU A 102 -8.61 22.45 24.81
N GLY A 103 -8.85 23.43 25.68
CA GLY A 103 -8.32 23.43 27.05
C GLY A 103 -6.82 23.71 27.14
N LEU A 104 -6.22 24.25 26.07
CA LEU A 104 -4.83 24.66 25.99
C LEU A 104 -4.74 26.16 25.72
N THR A 105 -3.87 26.87 26.44
CA THR A 105 -3.49 28.24 26.02
C THR A 105 -2.73 28.19 24.69
N LYS A 106 -2.54 29.35 24.03
CA LYS A 106 -1.77 29.41 22.78
C LYS A 106 -0.33 28.96 22.97
N GLU A 107 0.26 29.30 24.10
CA GLU A 107 1.63 28.93 24.50
C GLU A 107 1.71 27.43 24.74
N GLU A 108 0.75 26.85 25.48
CA GLU A 108 0.68 25.41 25.72
C GLU A 108 0.48 24.63 24.42
N TYR A 109 -0.34 25.15 23.51
CA TYR A 109 -0.54 24.55 22.21
C TYR A 109 0.71 24.62 21.33
N ALA A 110 1.44 25.73 21.34
CA ALA A 110 2.71 25.84 20.64
C ALA A 110 3.73 24.82 21.19
N ASP A 111 3.79 24.63 22.51
CA ASP A 111 4.65 23.62 23.10
C ASP A 111 4.16 22.20 22.83
N TYR A 112 2.85 21.97 22.79
CA TYR A 112 2.26 20.70 22.34
C TYR A 112 2.73 20.36 20.93
N LEU A 113 2.73 21.31 20.00
CA LEU A 113 3.25 21.10 18.64
C LEU A 113 4.76 20.79 18.64
N LYS A 114 5.56 21.45 19.48
CA LYS A 114 6.99 21.10 19.61
C LYS A 114 7.21 19.68 20.13
N GLN A 115 6.35 19.19 21.02
CA GLN A 115 6.40 17.80 21.49
C GLN A 115 5.86 16.84 20.44
N TRP A 116 4.86 17.28 19.67
CA TRP A 116 4.33 16.54 18.52
C TRP A 116 5.49 16.25 17.55
N ASP A 117 6.28 17.24 17.16
CA ASP A 117 7.36 17.05 16.17
C ASP A 117 8.51 16.14 16.64
N LYS A 118 8.55 15.76 17.94
CA LYS A 118 9.54 14.84 18.52
C LYS A 118 9.08 13.38 18.56
N ARG A 119 7.93 13.05 17.95
CA ARG A 119 7.49 11.65 17.80
C ARG A 119 8.52 10.87 17.00
N GLU A 120 8.74 9.62 17.42
CA GLU A 120 9.67 8.71 16.75
C GLU A 120 8.97 7.43 16.31
N PHE A 121 9.35 6.94 15.13
CA PHE A 121 9.00 5.59 14.71
C PHE A 121 9.91 4.60 15.44
N LYS A 122 9.32 3.77 16.30
CA LYS A 122 10.03 2.67 16.97
C LYS A 122 9.65 1.34 16.33
N THR A 123 10.67 0.60 15.92
CA THR A 123 10.52 -0.77 15.45
C THR A 123 10.01 -1.63 16.59
N VAL A 124 8.86 -2.27 16.38
CA VAL A 124 8.28 -3.25 17.29
C VAL A 124 8.70 -4.65 16.88
N GLN A 125 8.71 -4.93 15.58
CA GLN A 125 9.08 -6.24 15.06
C GLN A 125 9.63 -6.14 13.64
N GLN A 126 10.58 -7.02 13.30
CA GLN A 126 11.09 -7.15 11.94
C GLN A 126 10.29 -8.17 11.13
N VAL A 127 10.09 -7.88 9.85
CA VAL A 127 9.41 -8.70 8.86
C VAL A 127 10.22 -8.75 7.56
N LEU A 128 9.90 -9.71 6.69
CA LEU A 128 10.37 -9.76 5.31
C LEU A 128 9.21 -9.43 4.39
N ILE A 129 9.49 -8.60 3.38
CA ILE A 129 8.51 -8.16 2.37
C ILE A 129 9.00 -8.62 1.00
N ARG A 130 8.12 -9.21 0.19
CA ARG A 130 8.43 -9.64 -1.18
C ARG A 130 7.23 -9.39 -2.09
N LEU A 131 7.48 -8.85 -3.27
CA LEU A 131 6.48 -8.74 -4.34
C LEU A 131 6.50 -10.01 -5.18
N GLU A 132 5.33 -10.58 -5.43
CA GLU A 132 5.18 -11.82 -6.21
C GLU A 132 3.99 -11.73 -7.16
N GLU A 133 4.02 -12.58 -8.17
CA GLU A 133 2.95 -12.75 -9.15
C GLU A 133 2.50 -14.22 -9.13
N PRO A 134 1.63 -14.62 -8.20
CA PRO A 134 1.17 -16.01 -8.08
C PRO A 134 0.45 -16.55 -9.32
N ASN A 135 -0.26 -15.69 -10.05
CA ASN A 135 -0.92 -16.02 -11.32
C ASN A 135 -0.63 -14.90 -12.32
N PRO A 136 -0.68 -15.15 -13.65
CA PRO A 136 -0.44 -14.11 -14.64
C PRO A 136 -1.34 -12.87 -14.43
N ASN A 137 -0.74 -11.69 -14.27
CA ASN A 137 -1.38 -10.42 -13.95
C ASN A 137 -2.08 -10.34 -12.58
N GLU A 138 -1.83 -11.27 -11.66
CA GLU A 138 -2.31 -11.20 -10.29
C GLU A 138 -1.11 -11.03 -9.37
N TRP A 139 -1.00 -9.85 -8.74
CA TRP A 139 0.17 -9.48 -7.94
C TRP A 139 -0.13 -9.53 -6.45
N MET A 140 0.87 -9.80 -5.62
CA MET A 140 0.71 -9.75 -4.17
C MET A 140 1.98 -9.33 -3.46
N ILE A 141 1.80 -8.67 -2.32
CA ILE A 141 2.89 -8.34 -1.41
C ILE A 141 2.87 -9.38 -0.28
N ARG A 142 3.81 -10.32 -0.29
CA ARG A 142 4.01 -11.23 0.84
C ARG A 142 4.75 -10.51 1.95
N VAL A 143 4.21 -10.60 3.16
CA VAL A 143 4.83 -10.12 4.39
C VAL A 143 4.84 -11.24 5.42
N SER A 144 6.00 -11.48 6.05
CA SER A 144 6.14 -12.51 7.09
C SER A 144 5.56 -12.09 8.44
N GLY A 145 5.35 -13.08 9.33
CA GLY A 145 5.00 -12.85 10.73
C GLY A 145 3.70 -12.08 10.92
N VAL A 146 3.73 -11.01 11.72
CA VAL A 146 2.55 -10.18 12.01
C VAL A 146 1.97 -9.48 10.77
N GLY A 147 2.75 -9.38 9.68
CA GLY A 147 2.30 -8.79 8.42
C GLY A 147 1.48 -9.73 7.53
N MET A 148 1.30 -11.01 7.92
CA MET A 148 0.58 -12.01 7.14
C MET A 148 -0.81 -11.60 6.60
N PRO A 149 -1.62 -10.76 7.28
CA PRO A 149 -2.87 -10.27 6.70
C PRO A 149 -2.71 -9.58 5.34
N VAL A 150 -1.59 -8.87 5.11
CA VAL A 150 -1.30 -8.22 3.81
C VAL A 150 -1.11 -9.26 2.71
N SER A 151 -0.53 -10.41 3.03
CA SER A 151 -0.30 -11.53 2.10
C SER A 151 -1.59 -12.16 1.57
N LEU A 152 -2.76 -11.80 2.10
CA LEU A 152 -4.06 -12.28 1.61
C LEU A 152 -4.61 -11.44 0.46
N LEU A 153 -4.02 -10.28 0.20
CA LEU A 153 -4.47 -9.36 -0.82
C LEU A 153 -3.92 -9.74 -2.21
N ARG A 154 -4.71 -9.51 -3.25
CA ARG A 154 -4.32 -9.68 -4.66
C ARG A 154 -4.59 -8.41 -5.43
N TYR A 155 -3.58 -7.86 -6.09
CA TYR A 155 -3.68 -6.68 -6.93
C TYR A 155 -3.88 -7.05 -8.39
N ASP A 156 -4.89 -6.43 -9.01
CA ASP A 156 -5.14 -6.49 -10.45
C ASP A 156 -4.67 -5.16 -11.09
N PRO A 157 -3.58 -5.17 -11.89
CA PRO A 157 -3.05 -3.97 -12.52
C PRO A 157 -3.96 -3.38 -13.59
N LYS A 158 -4.89 -4.16 -14.15
CA LYS A 158 -5.84 -3.66 -15.16
C LYS A 158 -6.98 -2.87 -14.52
N LYS A 159 -7.38 -3.25 -13.31
CA LYS A 159 -8.44 -2.59 -12.56
C LYS A 159 -7.94 -1.55 -11.56
N ASP A 160 -6.67 -1.58 -11.21
CA ASP A 160 -6.09 -0.81 -10.10
C ASP A 160 -6.86 -1.05 -8.79
N THR A 161 -7.09 -2.33 -8.48
CA THR A 161 -7.80 -2.75 -7.27
C THR A 161 -7.08 -3.89 -6.55
N PHE A 162 -7.30 -3.97 -5.23
CA PHE A 162 -6.91 -5.13 -4.43
C PHE A 162 -8.14 -5.97 -4.11
N LYS A 163 -8.10 -7.27 -4.36
CA LYS A 163 -9.07 -8.24 -3.86
C LYS A 163 -8.61 -8.79 -2.51
N SER A 164 -9.48 -8.72 -1.51
CA SER A 164 -9.31 -9.32 -0.19
C SER A 164 -10.41 -10.36 0.07
N PRO A 165 -10.34 -11.11 1.18
CA PRO A 165 -11.46 -11.93 1.64
C PRO A 165 -12.76 -11.15 1.92
N ASN A 166 -12.66 -9.83 2.19
CA ASN A 166 -13.81 -8.99 2.50
C ASN A 166 -14.48 -8.41 1.26
N GLY A 167 -13.74 -8.27 0.16
CA GLY A 167 -14.25 -7.69 -1.09
C GLY A 167 -13.15 -7.06 -1.94
N GLU A 168 -13.56 -6.23 -2.89
CA GLU A 168 -12.65 -5.47 -3.74
C GLU A 168 -12.39 -4.10 -3.11
N LEU A 169 -11.12 -3.77 -2.86
CA LEU A 169 -10.64 -2.48 -2.39
C LEU A 169 -10.34 -1.62 -3.63
N GLY A 170 -11.17 -0.58 -3.83
CA GLY A 170 -11.00 0.38 -4.93
C GLY A 170 -9.98 1.46 -4.59
N ARG A 171 -9.29 1.97 -5.62
CA ARG A 171 -8.39 3.12 -5.49
C ARG A 171 -9.15 4.35 -4.97
N ILE A 172 -8.55 5.06 -4.02
CA ILE A 172 -9.05 6.36 -3.54
C ILE A 172 -8.03 7.46 -3.84
N GLU A 173 -8.29 8.68 -3.35
CA GLU A 173 -7.37 9.80 -3.49
C GLU A 173 -5.97 9.44 -3.02
N ASP A 174 -4.97 9.85 -3.81
CA ASP A 174 -3.57 9.64 -3.48
C ASP A 174 -3.18 10.40 -2.22
N ILE A 175 -2.31 9.80 -1.44
CA ILE A 175 -1.86 10.36 -0.18
C ILE A 175 -0.78 11.40 -0.46
N ASN A 176 -1.00 12.61 0.07
CA ASN A 176 -0.01 13.65 0.18
C ASN A 176 0.03 14.15 1.63
N ALA A 177 0.70 13.40 2.50
CA ALA A 177 0.74 13.67 3.92
C ALA A 177 1.78 14.73 4.24
N GLU A 178 1.39 15.73 5.01
CA GLU A 178 2.26 16.84 5.44
C GLU A 178 3.21 16.42 6.57
N GLN A 179 4.25 17.23 6.82
CA GLN A 179 5.25 16.97 7.86
C GLN A 179 4.65 16.78 9.27
N GLN A 180 3.56 17.47 9.57
CA GLN A 180 2.86 17.36 10.85
C GLN A 180 2.00 16.10 10.97
N SER A 181 1.89 15.27 9.93
CA SER A 181 1.15 14.02 10.02
C SER A 181 1.80 13.09 11.05
N ILE A 182 1.02 12.15 11.61
CA ILE A 182 1.51 11.16 12.59
C ILE A 182 2.76 10.41 12.07
N LEU A 183 2.77 10.10 10.77
CA LEU A 183 3.87 9.39 10.11
C LEU A 183 4.89 10.34 9.47
N GLY A 184 4.80 11.67 9.64
CA GLY A 184 5.65 12.64 8.95
C GLY A 184 5.26 12.84 7.48
N GLU A 185 6.13 13.49 6.70
CA GLU A 185 5.84 13.80 5.29
C GLU A 185 6.07 12.59 4.36
N TRP A 186 5.01 12.15 3.67
CA TRP A 186 5.08 11.03 2.73
C TRP A 186 3.99 11.10 1.65
N THR A 187 4.25 10.45 0.53
CA THR A 187 3.30 10.34 -0.59
C THR A 187 3.04 8.89 -0.95
N GLY A 188 1.85 8.58 -1.43
CA GLY A 188 1.50 7.20 -1.76
C GLY A 188 0.13 7.03 -2.38
N HIS A 189 -0.23 5.77 -2.53
CA HIS A 189 -1.50 5.33 -3.11
C HIS A 189 -2.25 4.52 -2.07
N GLU A 190 -3.57 4.69 -1.99
CA GLU A 190 -4.43 3.97 -1.05
C GLU A 190 -5.60 3.32 -1.76
N TRP A 191 -5.95 2.12 -1.30
CA TRP A 191 -7.14 1.40 -1.70
C TRP A 191 -8.01 1.14 -0.49
N ARG A 192 -9.33 1.21 -0.68
CA ARG A 192 -10.31 1.06 0.38
C ARG A 192 -11.45 0.15 -0.04
N TYR A 193 -11.81 -0.75 0.86
CA TYR A 193 -13.09 -1.41 0.89
C TYR A 193 -13.86 -0.90 2.10
N GLU A 194 -15.11 -0.52 1.89
CA GLU A 194 -16.00 -0.09 2.96
C GLU A 194 -17.39 -0.65 2.69
N LYS A 195 -17.92 -1.42 3.64
CA LYS A 195 -19.28 -1.97 3.57
C LYS A 195 -19.93 -1.86 4.93
N LYS A 196 -21.14 -1.30 4.93
CA LYS A 196 -21.99 -1.17 6.11
C LYS A 196 -23.32 -1.86 5.85
N THR A 197 -23.65 -2.81 6.69
CA THR A 197 -24.97 -3.47 6.76
C THR A 197 -25.64 -3.09 8.08
N GLU A 198 -26.87 -3.57 8.28
CA GLU A 198 -27.58 -3.38 9.56
C GLU A 198 -26.84 -4.00 10.75
N PHE A 199 -26.09 -5.08 10.51
CA PHE A 199 -25.42 -5.84 11.56
C PHE A 199 -23.92 -5.55 11.66
N ILE A 200 -23.24 -5.33 10.53
CA ILE A 200 -21.78 -5.27 10.48
C ILE A 200 -21.32 -4.09 9.64
N SER A 201 -20.32 -3.38 10.15
CA SER A 201 -19.54 -2.40 9.39
C SER A 201 -18.10 -2.90 9.26
N THR A 202 -17.63 -3.07 8.03
CA THR A 202 -16.25 -3.45 7.72
C THR A 202 -15.59 -2.35 6.90
N LYS A 203 -14.38 -1.96 7.31
CA LYS A 203 -13.51 -1.04 6.59
C LYS A 203 -12.12 -1.67 6.50
N GLU A 204 -11.62 -1.81 5.29
CA GLU A 204 -10.30 -2.36 5.02
C GLU A 204 -9.52 -1.42 4.11
N ASN A 205 -8.26 -1.20 4.44
CA ASN A 205 -7.38 -0.28 3.75
C ASN A 205 -5.99 -0.88 3.56
N ILE A 206 -5.42 -0.68 2.39
CA ILE A 206 -4.00 -0.84 2.13
C ILE A 206 -3.47 0.43 1.49
N ALA A 207 -2.30 0.89 1.94
CA ALA A 207 -1.59 1.99 1.31
C ALA A 207 -0.12 1.64 1.10
N LEU A 208 0.44 2.13 -0.01
CA LEU A 208 1.84 1.94 -0.38
C LEU A 208 2.43 3.29 -0.79
N GLY A 209 3.58 3.67 -0.23
CA GLY A 209 4.14 4.98 -0.43
C GLY A 209 5.61 5.11 -0.08
N LYS A 210 6.10 6.35 -0.11
CA LYS A 210 7.47 6.74 0.21
C LYS A 210 7.48 7.98 1.09
N TYR A 211 8.36 7.95 2.07
CA TYR A 211 8.76 9.16 2.79
C TYR A 211 9.42 10.15 1.84
N LYS A 212 9.22 11.44 2.09
CA LYS A 212 9.81 12.50 1.26
C LYS A 212 11.34 12.50 1.30
N ASP A 213 11.95 12.07 2.40
CA ASP A 213 13.41 11.93 2.52
C ASP A 213 14.00 10.86 1.59
N GLY A 214 13.15 10.02 0.98
CA GLY A 214 13.54 8.95 0.07
C GLY A 214 14.28 7.79 0.73
N LYS A 215 14.46 7.79 2.07
CA LYS A 215 15.20 6.74 2.79
C LYS A 215 14.36 5.49 2.97
N HIS A 216 13.05 5.66 3.07
CA HIS A 216 12.13 4.59 3.40
C HIS A 216 10.86 4.59 2.55
N CYS A 217 10.36 3.41 2.26
CA CYS A 217 9.01 3.16 1.78
C CYS A 217 8.08 2.82 2.95
N LEU A 218 6.79 2.97 2.72
CA LEU A 218 5.71 2.69 3.66
C LEU A 218 4.72 1.72 3.07
N LEU A 219 4.35 0.72 3.86
CA LEU A 219 3.21 -0.17 3.61
C LEU A 219 2.32 -0.12 4.84
N ILE A 220 1.08 0.33 4.65
CA ILE A 220 0.10 0.46 5.72
C ILE A 220 -1.05 -0.49 5.42
N TYR A 221 -1.49 -1.24 6.42
CA TYR A 221 -2.69 -2.05 6.34
C TYR A 221 -3.57 -1.81 7.55
N ARG A 222 -4.86 -1.59 7.33
CA ARG A 222 -5.84 -1.41 8.39
C ARG A 222 -7.09 -2.21 8.09
N LEU A 223 -7.57 -2.95 9.09
CA LEU A 223 -8.86 -3.64 9.06
C LEU A 223 -9.63 -3.25 10.31
N GLN A 224 -10.84 -2.75 10.13
CA GLN A 224 -11.76 -2.39 11.20
C GLN A 224 -13.09 -3.05 10.95
N GLU A 225 -13.57 -3.78 11.94
CA GLU A 225 -14.89 -4.40 11.91
C GLU A 225 -15.63 -4.09 13.19
N SER A 226 -16.92 -3.77 13.06
CA SER A 226 -17.79 -3.53 14.21
C SER A 226 -19.21 -4.00 13.97
N THR A 227 -19.91 -4.31 15.05
CA THR A 227 -21.34 -4.63 15.08
C THR A 227 -22.02 -3.86 16.20
N SER A 228 -23.10 -3.14 15.92
CA SER A 228 -23.89 -2.41 16.93
C SER A 228 -23.04 -1.61 17.94
N GLY A 229 -21.99 -0.94 17.47
CA GLY A 229 -21.06 -0.16 18.31
C GLY A 229 -19.95 -0.97 19.02
N LEU A 230 -20.00 -2.30 18.99
CA LEU A 230 -18.95 -3.18 19.47
C LEU A 230 -17.90 -3.43 18.39
N LYS A 231 -16.63 -3.29 18.74
CA LYS A 231 -15.51 -3.55 17.85
C LYS A 231 -15.22 -5.05 17.78
N LEU A 232 -15.28 -5.63 16.59
CA LEU A 232 -14.99 -7.05 16.33
C LEU A 232 -13.53 -7.26 15.92
N ALA A 233 -13.01 -6.38 15.06
CA ALA A 233 -11.62 -6.39 14.64
C ALA A 233 -11.05 -4.98 14.56
N ASP A 234 -9.80 -4.82 14.98
CA ASP A 234 -9.00 -3.62 14.72
C ASP A 234 -7.55 -4.02 14.57
N LYS A 235 -7.13 -4.16 13.33
CA LYS A 235 -5.75 -4.43 12.97
C LYS A 235 -5.20 -3.19 12.31
N SER A 236 -4.03 -2.75 12.77
CA SER A 236 -3.30 -1.64 12.18
C SER A 236 -1.84 -2.05 12.09
N LEU A 237 -1.30 -2.05 10.88
CA LEU A 237 0.10 -2.35 10.59
C LEU A 237 0.69 -1.18 9.84
N VAL A 238 1.81 -0.68 10.33
CA VAL A 238 2.66 0.29 9.63
C VAL A 238 4.02 -0.35 9.48
N ILE A 239 4.41 -0.57 8.24
CA ILE A 239 5.67 -1.24 7.89
C ILE A 239 6.55 -0.26 7.12
N ARG A 240 7.73 -0.01 7.65
CA ARG A 240 8.77 0.80 7.02
C ARG A 240 9.83 -0.11 6.41
N PHE A 241 10.18 0.08 5.16
CA PHE A 241 11.18 -0.77 4.49
C PHE A 241 12.05 0.02 3.52
N THR A 242 13.16 -0.57 3.11
CA THR A 242 14.13 0.10 2.25
C THR A 242 13.63 0.12 0.79
N PRO A 243 13.68 1.28 0.10
CA PRO A 243 13.39 1.33 -1.32
C PRO A 243 14.36 0.47 -2.14
N PRO A 244 13.99 0.06 -3.37
CA PRO A 244 14.90 -0.63 -4.26
C PRO A 244 16.06 0.31 -4.62
N LYS A 245 17.27 -0.23 -4.72
CA LYS A 245 18.44 0.55 -5.18
C LYS A 245 18.13 1.11 -6.56
N LYS A 246 18.30 2.43 -6.75
CA LYS A 246 18.24 3.05 -8.06
C LYS A 246 19.28 2.36 -8.94
N LYS A 247 18.85 1.79 -10.07
CA LYS A 247 19.76 1.28 -11.09
C LYS A 247 20.43 2.46 -11.80
#